data_AF-A0A4Y8KR68-F1
#
_entry.id   AF-A0A4Y8KR68-F1
#
_cell.length_a   1.000
_cell.length_b   1.000
_cell.length_c   1.000
_cell.angle_alpha   90.00
_cell.angle_beta   90.00
_cell.angle_gamma   90.00
#
_symmetry.space_group_name_H-M   'P 1'
#
loop_
_entity.id
_entity.type
_entity.pdbx_description
1 polymer ?
#
loop_
_entity_poly.entity_id
_entity_poly.type
_entity_poly.pdbx_seq_one_letter_code
_entity_poly.pdbx_strand_id
1 'polypeptide(L)'
;MVAPSKSTDATSPRKGAHYWITLAIIGLIGGLLSGAFGVGGGIIMVPLLITFVHMDQRRAGATSLVAIIPTALVGSLAYLANDQIDLVASGIIAAGAVIGAVIGSMLLRRIPLVWLRWMFILLMLLVAVRMVLLVPERDGAVDLSVPVVLGYVALGLIMGIASGLFGIGGGVIAVPALVAIFGASDLIAKGTSLLVLIPTGIVGTVANLRGHLVDLRAGVVVGVAAVAASVPGVALALLMTPRVSSILFAVLLVVAALQLTVKAVRVQRKDRTPPV
;
A
#
# COMPACT_ATOMS: atom_id res chain seq x y z
N MET A 1 0.38 -55.24 -22.32
CA MET A 1 -0.22 -54.49 -21.20
C MET A 1 0.90 -53.84 -20.41
N VAL A 2 1.19 -52.57 -20.67
CA VAL A 2 2.17 -51.77 -19.91
C VAL A 2 1.35 -50.92 -18.94
N ALA A 3 1.50 -51.17 -17.63
CA ALA A 3 0.86 -50.35 -16.60
C ALA A 3 1.47 -48.93 -16.63
N PRO A 4 0.66 -47.86 -16.57
CA PRO A 4 1.22 -46.52 -16.48
C PRO A 4 1.82 -46.30 -15.09
N SER A 5 3.12 -46.02 -15.05
CA SER A 5 3.84 -45.58 -13.85
C SER A 5 3.22 -44.30 -13.32
N LYS A 6 2.68 -44.34 -12.10
CA LYS A 6 2.32 -43.13 -11.34
C LYS A 6 3.61 -42.34 -11.13
N SER A 7 3.75 -41.23 -11.86
CA SER A 7 4.73 -40.19 -11.59
C SER A 7 4.43 -39.56 -10.23
N THR A 8 5.00 -40.17 -9.20
CA THR A 8 5.42 -39.45 -8.01
C THR A 8 6.55 -38.54 -8.47
N ASP A 9 6.32 -37.23 -8.49
CA ASP A 9 7.10 -36.26 -7.70
C ASP A 9 6.87 -34.83 -8.23
N ALA A 10 6.32 -33.98 -7.37
CA ALA A 10 6.48 -32.53 -7.42
C ALA A 10 6.05 -32.00 -6.05
N THR A 11 6.76 -32.43 -5.01
CA THR A 11 6.60 -31.87 -3.67
C THR A 11 7.06 -30.42 -3.69
N SER A 12 6.12 -29.47 -3.82
CA SER A 12 6.41 -28.07 -3.52
C SER A 12 7.03 -28.00 -2.12
N PRO A 13 8.17 -27.31 -1.89
CA PRO A 13 8.82 -27.29 -0.60
C PRO A 13 7.80 -26.88 0.47
N ARG A 14 7.56 -27.76 1.45
CA ARG A 14 6.58 -27.50 2.52
C ARG A 14 6.98 -26.22 3.24
N LYS A 15 6.16 -25.18 3.12
CA LYS A 15 6.36 -23.89 3.80
C LYS A 15 6.38 -24.14 5.32
N GLY A 16 7.56 -24.04 5.95
CA GLY A 16 7.75 -24.31 7.38
C GLY A 16 7.08 -23.27 8.29
N ALA A 17 6.99 -23.55 9.60
CA ALA A 17 6.35 -22.66 10.58
C ALA A 17 6.92 -21.23 10.57
N HIS A 18 8.25 -21.10 10.38
CA HIS A 18 8.94 -19.81 10.26
C HIS A 18 8.35 -18.92 9.16
N TYR A 19 7.96 -19.50 8.02
CA TYR A 19 7.35 -18.75 6.91
C TYR A 19 6.04 -18.07 7.35
N TRP A 20 5.16 -18.82 8.02
CA TRP A 20 3.86 -18.31 8.46
C TRP A 20 3.98 -17.29 9.59
N ILE A 21 4.91 -17.51 10.53
CA ILE A 21 5.22 -16.55 11.61
C ILE A 21 5.73 -15.24 11.00
N THR A 22 6.64 -15.32 10.01
CA THR A 22 7.16 -14.13 9.32
C THR A 22 6.02 -13.34 8.66
N LEU A 23 5.10 -14.01 7.96
CA LEU A 23 3.94 -13.34 7.37
C LEU A 23 3.04 -12.67 8.41
N ALA A 24 2.79 -13.34 9.54
CA ALA A 24 2.00 -12.77 10.62
C ALA A 24 2.65 -11.50 11.20
N ILE A 25 3.98 -11.53 11.43
CA ILE A 25 4.73 -10.35 11.92
C ILE A 25 4.67 -9.20 10.91
N ILE A 26 4.85 -9.49 9.62
CA ILE A 26 4.72 -8.49 8.55
C ILE A 26 3.30 -7.89 8.55
N GLY A 27 2.28 -8.73 8.73
CA GLY A 27 0.90 -8.32 8.87
C GLY A 27 0.69 -7.40 10.07
N LEU A 28 1.14 -7.79 11.26
CA LEU A 28 1.01 -6.98 12.48
C LEU A 28 1.67 -5.60 12.32
N ILE A 29 2.91 -5.54 11.84
CA ILE A 29 3.63 -4.28 11.61
C ILE A 29 2.89 -3.44 10.56
N GLY A 30 2.53 -4.06 9.44
CA GLY A 30 1.85 -3.37 8.36
C GLY A 30 0.45 -2.88 8.76
N GLY A 31 -0.28 -3.63 9.58
CA GLY A 31 -1.59 -3.28 10.10
C GLY A 31 -1.53 -2.11 11.08
N LEU A 32 -0.61 -2.16 12.05
CA LEU A 32 -0.39 -1.06 13.00
C LEU A 32 -0.09 0.25 12.26
N LEU A 33 0.82 0.19 11.28
CA LEU A 33 1.25 1.37 10.53
C LEU A 33 0.18 1.79 9.49
N SER A 34 -0.61 0.85 8.96
CA SER A 34 -1.78 1.14 8.14
C SER A 34 -2.83 1.92 8.93
N GLY A 35 -3.16 1.48 10.14
CA GLY A 35 -4.11 2.18 11.01
C GLY A 35 -3.59 3.56 11.44
N ALA A 36 -2.32 3.64 11.86
CA ALA A 36 -1.71 4.87 12.36
C ALA A 36 -1.60 5.99 11.32
N PHE A 37 -1.34 5.62 10.06
CA PHE A 37 -1.00 6.56 9.00
C PHE A 37 -1.94 6.54 7.79
N GLY A 38 -2.98 5.69 7.78
CA GLY A 38 -4.00 5.67 6.72
C GLY A 38 -3.51 5.18 5.34
N VAL A 39 -2.40 4.44 5.30
CA VAL A 39 -1.63 4.16 4.07
C VAL A 39 -1.87 2.76 3.50
N GLY A 40 -2.67 1.92 4.15
CA GLY A 40 -2.86 0.51 3.78
C GLY A 40 -1.71 -0.43 4.18
N GLY A 41 -0.58 0.08 4.68
CA GLY A 41 0.56 -0.74 5.12
C GLY A 41 1.40 -1.33 3.98
N GLY A 42 0.96 -1.22 2.72
CA GLY A 42 1.65 -1.75 1.54
C GLY A 42 3.06 -1.21 1.34
N ILE A 43 3.33 0.04 1.73
CA ILE A 43 4.69 0.64 1.73
C ILE A 43 5.70 -0.24 2.46
N ILE A 44 5.27 -0.93 3.51
CA ILE A 44 6.13 -1.69 4.42
C ILE A 44 5.98 -3.18 4.15
N MET A 45 4.74 -3.65 3.97
CA MET A 45 4.47 -5.05 3.67
C MET A 45 5.22 -5.48 2.42
N VAL A 46 5.26 -4.67 1.36
CA VAL A 46 5.95 -5.02 0.10
C VAL A 46 7.46 -5.22 0.33
N PRO A 47 8.24 -4.23 0.83
CA PRO A 47 9.66 -4.44 1.14
C PRO A 47 9.93 -5.62 2.07
N LEU A 48 9.10 -5.81 3.11
CA LEU A 48 9.28 -6.91 4.06
C LEU A 48 9.02 -8.28 3.41
N LEU A 49 7.98 -8.42 2.58
CA LEU A 49 7.70 -9.65 1.83
C LEU A 49 8.84 -9.98 0.86
N ILE A 50 9.40 -8.98 0.18
CA ILE A 50 10.53 -9.22 -0.73
C ILE A 50 11.79 -9.58 0.07
N THR A 51 11.96 -9.07 1.28
CA THR A 51 13.22 -9.20 2.05
C THR A 51 13.26 -10.45 2.90
N PHE A 52 12.18 -10.77 3.61
CA PHE A 52 12.12 -11.90 4.53
C PHE A 52 11.45 -13.13 3.89
N VAL A 53 10.48 -12.92 2.99
CA VAL A 53 9.76 -13.99 2.30
C VAL A 53 10.32 -14.25 0.89
N HIS A 54 11.28 -13.44 0.45
CA HIS A 54 11.97 -13.57 -0.84
C HIS A 54 11.02 -13.57 -2.05
N MET A 55 9.87 -12.91 -1.93
CA MET A 55 8.96 -12.69 -3.05
C MET A 55 9.57 -11.72 -4.06
N ASP A 56 9.30 -11.91 -5.35
CA ASP A 56 9.60 -10.88 -6.33
C ASP A 56 8.70 -9.65 -6.14
N GLN A 57 9.11 -8.51 -6.70
CA GLN A 57 8.41 -7.23 -6.52
C GLN A 57 6.94 -7.30 -6.94
N ARG A 58 6.64 -7.98 -8.06
CA ARG A 58 5.28 -8.02 -8.62
C ARG A 58 4.38 -8.90 -7.74
N ARG A 59 4.86 -10.07 -7.33
CA ARG A 59 4.13 -10.94 -6.41
C ARG A 59 3.93 -10.30 -5.04
N ALA A 60 4.96 -9.68 -4.47
CA ALA A 60 4.85 -9.00 -3.18
C ALA A 60 3.79 -7.89 -3.20
N GLY A 61 3.79 -7.04 -4.24
CA GLY A 61 2.78 -6.01 -4.43
C GLY A 61 1.37 -6.59 -4.63
N ALA A 62 1.24 -7.62 -5.44
CA ALA A 62 -0.05 -8.28 -5.67
C ALA A 62 -0.60 -8.95 -4.39
N THR A 63 0.27 -9.59 -3.61
CA THR A 63 -0.06 -10.22 -2.33
C THR A 63 -0.39 -9.20 -1.24
N SER A 64 0.26 -8.04 -1.20
CA SER A 64 -0.09 -7.00 -0.23
C SER A 64 -1.46 -6.39 -0.48
N LEU A 65 -1.94 -6.29 -1.73
CA LEU A 65 -3.30 -5.80 -2.01
C LEU A 65 -4.37 -6.66 -1.33
N VAL A 66 -4.18 -7.99 -1.28
CA VAL A 66 -5.07 -8.91 -0.55
C VAL A 66 -5.11 -8.58 0.94
N ALA A 67 -3.96 -8.23 1.54
CA ALA A 67 -3.87 -7.87 2.94
C ALA A 67 -4.41 -6.45 3.23
N ILE A 68 -4.26 -5.53 2.29
CA ILE A 68 -4.72 -4.14 2.39
C ILE A 68 -6.25 -4.08 2.50
N ILE A 69 -7.00 -4.85 1.71
CA ILE A 69 -8.47 -4.80 1.68
C ILE A 69 -9.11 -4.96 3.07
N PRO A 70 -8.89 -6.07 3.82
CA PRO A 70 -9.53 -6.25 5.12
C PRO A 70 -8.98 -5.26 6.17
N THR A 71 -7.69 -4.93 6.11
CA THR A 71 -7.04 -3.97 7.02
C THR A 71 -7.62 -2.57 6.85
N ALA A 72 -7.83 -2.15 5.60
CA ALA A 72 -8.40 -0.86 5.23
C ALA A 72 -9.88 -0.78 5.55
N LEU A 73 -10.62 -1.89 5.40
CA LEU A 73 -12.00 -1.98 5.86
C LEU A 73 -12.10 -1.76 7.37
N VAL A 74 -11.35 -2.51 8.18
CA VAL A 74 -11.40 -2.37 9.64
C VAL A 74 -10.87 -1.01 10.11
N GLY A 75 -9.78 -0.52 9.50
CA GLY A 75 -9.23 0.79 9.81
C GLY A 75 -10.18 1.94 9.46
N SER A 76 -10.81 1.91 8.28
CA SER A 76 -11.79 2.92 7.88
C SER A 76 -13.04 2.89 8.76
N LEU A 77 -13.53 1.71 9.16
CA LEU A 77 -14.64 1.62 10.13
C LEU A 77 -14.27 2.27 11.48
N ALA A 78 -13.03 2.08 11.96
CA ALA A 78 -12.57 2.72 13.19
C ALA A 78 -12.46 4.25 13.05
N TYR A 79 -11.99 4.78 11.93
CA TYR A 79 -12.00 6.23 11.68
C TYR A 79 -13.41 6.78 11.49
N LEU A 80 -14.30 6.03 10.83
CA LEU A 80 -15.70 6.41 10.65
C LEU A 80 -16.42 6.51 11.99
N ALA A 81 -16.13 5.60 12.93
CA ALA A 81 -16.67 5.64 14.29
C ALA A 81 -16.19 6.86 15.11
N ASN A 82 -15.21 7.61 14.63
CA ASN A 82 -14.71 8.85 15.23
C ASN A 82 -14.99 10.09 14.35
N ASP A 83 -15.88 9.97 13.35
CA ASP A 83 -16.22 11.03 12.39
C ASP A 83 -15.02 11.59 11.60
N GLN A 84 -13.97 10.77 11.40
CA GLN A 84 -12.72 11.15 10.73
C GLN A 84 -12.68 10.65 9.28
N ILE A 85 -13.81 10.67 8.56
CA ILE A 85 -13.89 10.30 7.15
C ILE A 85 -14.74 11.30 6.38
N ASP A 86 -14.20 11.80 5.28
CA ASP A 86 -14.98 12.52 4.28
C ASP A 86 -15.53 11.51 3.26
N LEU A 87 -16.83 11.19 3.39
CA LEU A 87 -17.51 10.25 2.51
C LEU A 87 -17.64 10.76 1.07
N VAL A 88 -17.72 12.07 0.87
CA VAL A 88 -17.86 12.67 -0.46
C VAL A 88 -16.52 12.62 -1.20
N ALA A 89 -15.45 13.09 -0.55
CA ALA A 89 -14.10 13.02 -1.10
C ALA A 89 -13.69 11.57 -1.38
N SER A 90 -13.94 10.65 -0.43
CA SER A 90 -13.60 9.23 -0.64
C SER A 90 -14.37 8.61 -1.81
N GLY A 91 -15.66 8.94 -1.99
CA GLY A 91 -16.45 8.49 -3.14
C GLY A 91 -15.87 8.95 -4.47
N ILE A 92 -15.55 10.25 -4.59
CA ILE A 92 -15.00 10.84 -5.83
C ILE A 92 -13.60 10.27 -6.14
N ILE A 93 -12.72 10.24 -5.14
CA ILE A 93 -11.36 9.71 -5.29
C ILE A 93 -11.41 8.22 -5.62
N ALA A 94 -12.32 7.45 -5.01
CA ALA A 94 -12.50 6.03 -5.30
C ALA A 94 -12.93 5.77 -6.74
N ALA A 95 -13.86 6.56 -7.27
CA ALA A 95 -14.28 6.43 -8.67
C ALA A 95 -13.09 6.63 -9.62
N GLY A 96 -12.31 7.71 -9.43
CA GLY A 96 -11.09 7.95 -10.21
C GLY A 96 -10.04 6.84 -10.02
N ALA A 97 -9.87 6.37 -8.78
CA ALA A 97 -8.85 5.39 -8.46
C ALA A 97 -9.16 3.98 -8.94
N VAL A 98 -10.43 3.60 -9.07
CA VAL A 98 -10.84 2.35 -9.73
C VAL A 98 -10.40 2.36 -11.20
N ILE A 99 -10.69 3.45 -11.92
CA ILE A 99 -10.28 3.62 -13.33
C ILE A 99 -8.75 3.60 -13.42
N GLY A 100 -8.08 4.37 -12.56
CA GLY A 100 -6.63 4.43 -12.50
C GLY A 100 -6.00 3.06 -12.21
N ALA A 101 -6.58 2.25 -11.31
CA ALA A 101 -6.05 0.93 -10.95
C ALA A 101 -6.10 -0.05 -12.12
N VAL A 102 -7.16 0.01 -12.93
CA VAL A 102 -7.23 -0.77 -14.18
C VAL A 102 -6.08 -0.35 -15.11
N ILE A 103 -5.92 0.95 -15.37
CA ILE A 103 -4.85 1.49 -16.23
C ILE A 103 -3.46 1.09 -15.71
N GLY A 104 -3.23 1.27 -14.41
CA GLY A 104 -1.97 0.92 -13.74
C GLY A 104 -1.63 -0.56 -13.85
N SER A 105 -2.61 -1.45 -13.68
CA SER A 105 -2.41 -2.90 -13.81
C SER A 105 -2.07 -3.32 -15.25
N MET A 106 -2.59 -2.60 -16.26
CA MET A 106 -2.24 -2.83 -17.66
C MET A 106 -0.81 -2.34 -17.95
N LEU A 107 -0.47 -1.14 -17.47
CA LEU A 107 0.82 -0.52 -17.65
C LEU A 107 1.95 -1.28 -16.95
N LEU A 108 1.63 -1.95 -15.83
CA LEU A 108 2.55 -2.81 -15.08
C LEU A 108 3.24 -3.85 -15.98
N ARG A 109 2.54 -4.38 -17.00
CA ARG A 109 3.12 -5.37 -17.94
C ARG A 109 4.09 -4.77 -18.96
N ARG A 110 4.02 -3.45 -19.18
CA ARG A 110 4.83 -2.75 -20.20
C ARG A 110 6.04 -2.03 -19.60
N ILE A 111 6.00 -1.68 -18.30
CA ILE A 111 7.08 -0.92 -17.64
C ILE A 111 8.13 -1.88 -17.03
N PRO A 112 9.44 -1.64 -17.25
CA PRO A 112 10.51 -2.38 -16.58
C PRO A 112 10.51 -2.15 -15.07
N LEU A 113 10.78 -3.18 -14.27
CA LEU A 113 10.76 -3.09 -12.79
C LEU A 113 11.70 -2.01 -12.23
N VAL A 114 12.78 -1.69 -12.94
CA VAL A 114 13.75 -0.67 -12.55
C VAL A 114 13.10 0.72 -12.53
N TRP A 115 12.39 1.08 -13.60
CA TRP A 115 11.70 2.37 -13.72
C TRP A 115 10.59 2.50 -12.69
N LEU A 116 9.82 1.43 -12.52
CA LEU A 116 8.79 1.34 -11.51
C LEU A 116 9.37 1.70 -10.12
N ARG A 117 10.43 1.01 -9.71
CA ARG A 117 11.07 1.23 -8.41
C ARG A 117 11.55 2.67 -8.20
N TRP A 118 12.23 3.27 -9.18
CA TRP A 118 12.75 4.63 -9.06
C TRP A 118 11.66 5.69 -9.03
N MET A 119 10.61 5.51 -9.83
CA MET A 119 9.45 6.42 -9.83
C MET A 119 8.75 6.40 -8.47
N PHE A 120 8.68 5.23 -7.83
CA PHE A 120 8.13 5.10 -6.48
C PHE A 120 9.01 5.74 -5.40
N ILE A 121 10.33 5.53 -5.45
CA ILE A 121 11.28 6.18 -4.52
C ILE A 121 11.16 7.71 -4.63
N LEU A 122 11.16 8.25 -5.85
CA LEU A 122 11.02 9.68 -6.09
C LEU A 122 9.72 10.23 -5.48
N LEU A 123 8.60 9.56 -5.74
CA LEU A 123 7.30 9.93 -5.18
C LEU A 123 7.31 9.97 -3.64
N MET A 124 7.86 8.94 -3.01
CA MET A 124 7.97 8.87 -1.54
C MET A 124 8.80 10.01 -0.96
N LEU A 125 9.92 10.35 -1.59
CA LEU A 125 10.78 11.45 -1.15
C LEU A 125 10.09 12.81 -1.31
N LEU A 126 9.41 13.04 -2.44
CA LEU A 126 8.64 14.27 -2.67
C LEU A 126 7.55 14.45 -1.60
N VAL A 127 6.83 13.37 -1.30
CA VAL A 127 5.81 13.37 -0.24
C VAL A 127 6.43 13.65 1.13
N ALA A 128 7.54 12.98 1.47
CA ALA A 128 8.20 13.11 2.77
C ALA A 128 8.69 14.54 3.00
N VAL A 129 9.34 15.16 2.00
CA VAL A 129 9.78 16.56 2.06
C VAL A 129 8.60 17.49 2.27
N ARG A 130 7.51 17.29 1.51
CA ARG A 130 6.31 18.12 1.64
C ARG A 130 5.69 18.06 3.04
N MET A 131 5.58 16.87 3.62
CA MET A 131 5.02 16.66 4.96
C MET A 131 5.84 17.35 6.06
N VAL A 132 7.16 17.45 5.89
CA VAL A 132 8.03 18.18 6.84
C VAL A 132 7.88 19.69 6.70
N LEU A 133 7.71 20.19 5.47
CA LEU A 133 7.63 21.63 5.20
C LEU A 133 6.24 22.23 5.47
N LEU A 134 5.18 21.44 5.36
CA LEU A 134 3.79 21.87 5.56
C LEU A 134 3.20 21.14 6.76
N VAL A 135 2.95 21.86 7.86
CA VAL A 135 2.26 21.30 9.03
C VAL A 135 0.77 21.20 8.73
N PRO A 136 0.14 20.01 8.86
CA PRO A 136 -1.29 19.84 8.64
C PRO A 136 -2.12 20.65 9.64
N GLU A 137 -3.11 21.41 9.18
CA GLU A 137 -4.12 22.05 10.04
C GLU A 137 -5.26 21.07 10.34
N ARG A 138 -5.89 21.16 11.52
CA ARG A 138 -6.93 20.21 11.98
C ARG A 138 -8.36 20.62 11.61
N ASP A 139 -8.58 21.88 11.24
CA ASP A 139 -9.93 22.46 11.07
C ASP A 139 -10.29 22.76 9.60
N GLY A 140 -9.56 22.20 8.64
CA GLY A 140 -9.79 22.47 7.22
C GLY A 140 -11.09 21.86 6.71
N ALA A 141 -12.13 22.69 6.57
CA ALA A 141 -13.33 22.35 5.83
C ALA A 141 -13.06 22.56 4.32
N VAL A 142 -13.28 21.52 3.51
CA VAL A 142 -13.09 21.60 2.05
C VAL A 142 -14.42 21.94 1.40
N ASP A 143 -14.54 23.16 0.88
CA ASP A 143 -15.72 23.54 0.08
C ASP A 143 -15.73 22.78 -1.26
N LEU A 144 -16.89 22.19 -1.57
CA LEU A 144 -17.13 21.42 -2.81
C LEU A 144 -17.26 22.34 -4.03
N SER A 145 -16.13 22.90 -4.45
CA SER A 145 -16.01 23.66 -5.68
C SER A 145 -15.62 22.75 -6.86
N VAL A 146 -15.97 23.15 -8.08
CA VAL A 146 -15.62 22.41 -9.31
C VAL A 146 -14.11 22.09 -9.40
N PRO A 147 -13.19 23.03 -9.07
CA PRO A 147 -11.75 22.73 -9.05
C PRO A 147 -11.36 21.63 -8.06
N VAL A 148 -11.99 21.60 -6.88
CA VAL A 148 -11.73 20.58 -5.85
C VAL A 148 -12.17 19.21 -6.35
N VAL A 149 -13.37 19.10 -6.94
CA VAL A 149 -13.88 17.83 -7.49
C VAL A 149 -12.96 17.30 -8.60
N LEU A 150 -12.52 18.16 -9.52
CA LEU A 150 -11.54 17.79 -10.55
C LEU A 150 -10.22 17.35 -9.93
N GLY A 151 -9.77 18.04 -8.88
CA GLY A 151 -8.59 17.65 -8.11
C GLY A 151 -8.73 16.26 -7.48
N TYR A 152 -9.88 15.94 -6.87
CA TYR A 152 -10.16 14.62 -6.29
C TYR A 152 -10.20 13.51 -7.34
N VAL A 153 -10.78 13.77 -8.52
CA VAL A 153 -10.76 12.81 -9.64
C VAL A 153 -9.32 12.58 -10.11
N ALA A 154 -8.51 13.63 -10.27
CA ALA A 154 -7.12 13.52 -10.68
C ALA A 154 -6.27 12.78 -9.63
N LEU A 155 -6.43 13.10 -8.36
CA LEU A 155 -5.80 12.40 -7.25
C LEU A 155 -6.20 10.92 -7.27
N GLY A 156 -7.48 10.63 -7.44
CA GLY A 156 -8.00 9.28 -7.59
C GLY A 156 -7.29 8.53 -8.71
N LEU A 157 -7.27 9.09 -9.93
CA LEU A 157 -6.60 8.47 -11.07
C LEU A 157 -5.12 8.18 -10.82
N ILE A 158 -4.37 9.15 -10.32
CA ILE A 158 -2.93 9.00 -10.01
C ILE A 158 -2.74 7.91 -8.96
N MET A 159 -3.56 7.94 -7.92
CA MET A 159 -3.51 6.99 -6.83
C MET A 159 -3.86 5.57 -7.30
N GLY A 160 -4.88 5.45 -8.14
CA GLY A 160 -5.28 4.20 -8.78
C GLY A 160 -4.15 3.63 -9.62
N ILE A 161 -3.55 4.44 -10.50
CA ILE A 161 -2.43 4.03 -11.35
C ILE A 161 -1.29 3.52 -10.48
N ALA A 162 -0.91 4.26 -9.44
CA ALA A 162 0.12 3.83 -8.49
C ALA A 162 -0.27 2.52 -7.76
N SER A 163 -1.52 2.39 -7.32
CA SER A 163 -2.01 1.16 -6.67
C SER A 163 -1.90 -0.05 -7.60
N GLY A 164 -2.37 0.07 -8.85
CA GLY A 164 -2.31 -1.00 -9.85
C GLY A 164 -0.89 -1.35 -10.31
N LEU A 165 0.01 -0.37 -10.32
CA LEU A 165 1.42 -0.54 -10.68
C LEU A 165 2.25 -1.17 -9.55
N PHE A 166 2.11 -0.67 -8.32
CA PHE A 166 3.02 -1.00 -7.21
C PHE A 166 2.42 -2.01 -6.23
N GLY A 167 1.09 -2.19 -6.21
CA GLY A 167 0.41 -3.05 -5.24
C GLY A 167 0.44 -2.55 -3.80
N ILE A 168 0.93 -1.34 -3.57
CA ILE A 168 1.08 -0.73 -2.24
C ILE A 168 -0.22 -0.16 -1.68
N GLY A 169 -1.28 -0.10 -2.51
CA GLY A 169 -2.53 0.54 -2.16
C GLY A 169 -2.32 2.03 -1.91
N GLY A 170 -2.35 2.85 -2.96
CA GLY A 170 -2.62 4.30 -3.04
C GLY A 170 -2.39 5.31 -1.89
N GLY A 171 -2.62 4.95 -0.63
CA GLY A 171 -2.67 5.83 0.53
C GLY A 171 -1.38 6.61 0.82
N VAL A 172 -0.24 6.14 0.28
CA VAL A 172 1.04 6.88 0.27
C VAL A 172 0.88 8.27 -0.33
N ILE A 173 -0.01 8.37 -1.31
CA ILE A 173 -0.27 9.55 -2.12
C ILE A 173 -1.48 10.28 -1.57
N ALA A 174 -2.56 9.55 -1.23
CA ALA A 174 -3.80 10.20 -0.79
C ALA A 174 -3.63 11.02 0.48
N VAL A 175 -3.05 10.46 1.54
CA VAL A 175 -2.90 11.17 2.83
C VAL A 175 -2.18 12.52 2.68
N PRO A 176 -0.97 12.59 2.11
CA PRO A 176 -0.28 13.87 1.95
C PRO A 176 -0.93 14.79 0.92
N ALA A 177 -1.57 14.25 -0.12
CA ALA A 177 -2.26 15.06 -1.12
C ALA A 177 -3.49 15.74 -0.50
N LEU A 178 -4.34 14.97 0.19
CA LEU A 178 -5.51 15.46 0.92
C LEU A 178 -5.12 16.54 1.92
N VAL A 179 -4.08 16.28 2.72
CA VAL A 179 -3.63 17.26 3.71
C VAL A 179 -3.14 18.54 3.05
N ALA A 180 -2.16 18.46 2.15
CA ALA A 180 -1.44 19.67 1.77
C ALA A 180 -1.92 20.30 0.45
N ILE A 181 -2.69 19.60 -0.40
CA ILE A 181 -3.34 20.21 -1.60
C ILE A 181 -4.74 20.68 -1.22
N PHE A 182 -5.49 19.85 -0.50
CA PHE A 182 -6.91 20.09 -0.22
C PHE A 182 -7.16 20.64 1.18
N GLY A 183 -6.13 20.75 2.03
CA GLY A 183 -6.26 21.29 3.37
C GLY A 183 -6.99 20.36 4.35
N ALA A 184 -7.17 19.08 4.00
CA ALA A 184 -7.89 18.16 4.87
C ALA A 184 -7.14 17.92 6.19
N SER A 185 -7.88 17.71 7.27
CA SER A 185 -7.27 17.35 8.55
C SER A 185 -6.48 16.04 8.43
N ASP A 186 -5.45 15.89 9.26
CA ASP A 186 -4.58 14.71 9.21
C ASP A 186 -5.35 13.40 9.43
N LEU A 187 -6.30 13.41 10.37
CA LEU A 187 -7.16 12.26 10.65
C LEU A 187 -8.18 12.00 9.54
N ILE A 188 -8.86 13.04 9.02
CA ILE A 188 -9.79 12.90 7.89
C ILE A 188 -9.06 12.35 6.66
N ALA A 189 -7.86 12.83 6.37
CA ALA A 189 -7.05 12.34 5.26
C ALA A 189 -6.70 10.85 5.40
N LYS A 190 -6.33 10.40 6.60
CA LYS A 190 -6.03 8.99 6.89
C LYS A 190 -7.25 8.08 6.74
N GLY A 191 -8.39 8.47 7.33
CA GLY A 191 -9.63 7.71 7.27
C GLY A 191 -10.19 7.64 5.85
N THR A 192 -10.25 8.78 5.16
CA THR A 192 -10.66 8.90 3.75
C THR A 192 -9.79 8.02 2.85
N SER A 193 -8.46 8.07 3.03
CA SER A 193 -7.52 7.23 2.29
C SER A 193 -7.78 5.73 2.48
N LEU A 194 -7.98 5.26 3.71
CA LEU A 194 -8.31 3.85 3.97
C LEU A 194 -9.61 3.42 3.28
N LEU A 195 -10.62 4.27 3.25
CA LEU A 195 -11.87 3.93 2.58
C LEU A 195 -11.69 3.79 1.06
N VAL A 196 -10.89 4.67 0.44
CA VAL A 196 -10.55 4.58 -0.99
C VAL A 196 -9.70 3.35 -1.32
N LEU A 197 -8.95 2.84 -0.34
CA LEU A 197 -8.10 1.65 -0.53
C LEU A 197 -8.89 0.35 -0.72
N ILE A 198 -10.13 0.30 -0.28
CA ILE A 198 -10.98 -0.89 -0.40
C ILE A 198 -11.30 -1.19 -1.87
N PRO A 199 -11.99 -0.31 -2.63
CA PRO A 199 -12.34 -0.60 -4.02
C PRO A 199 -11.09 -0.72 -4.91
N THR A 200 -10.07 0.11 -4.68
CA THR A 200 -8.82 0.05 -5.46
C THR A 200 -8.02 -1.23 -5.18
N GLY A 201 -8.00 -1.68 -3.93
CA GLY A 201 -7.39 -2.94 -3.52
C GLY A 201 -8.08 -4.13 -4.15
N ILE A 202 -9.41 -4.13 -4.20
CA ILE A 202 -10.21 -5.17 -4.87
C ILE A 202 -9.87 -5.22 -6.36
N VAL A 203 -9.96 -4.08 -7.06
CA VAL A 203 -9.67 -3.99 -8.50
C VAL A 203 -8.24 -4.44 -8.81
N GLY A 204 -7.27 -3.95 -8.04
CA GLY A 204 -5.87 -4.34 -8.19
C GLY A 204 -5.63 -5.83 -7.92
N THR A 205 -6.28 -6.39 -6.89
CA THR A 205 -6.18 -7.83 -6.58
C THR A 205 -6.75 -8.66 -7.71
N VAL A 206 -7.95 -8.35 -8.20
CA VAL A 206 -8.60 -9.06 -9.31
C VAL A 206 -7.76 -8.97 -10.58
N ALA A 207 -7.22 -7.80 -10.90
CA ALA A 207 -6.36 -7.62 -12.06
C ALA A 207 -5.07 -8.46 -11.99
N ASN A 208 -4.48 -8.59 -10.80
CA ASN A 208 -3.26 -9.36 -10.57
C ASN A 208 -3.51 -10.87 -10.42
N LEU A 209 -4.70 -11.29 -9.98
CA LEU A 209 -5.12 -12.70 -9.97
C LEU A 209 -5.11 -13.28 -11.39
N ARG A 210 -5.59 -12.50 -12.38
CA ARG A 210 -5.54 -12.88 -13.81
C ARG A 210 -4.10 -13.04 -14.34
N GLY A 211 -3.11 -12.48 -13.66
CA GLY A 211 -1.69 -12.62 -14.01
C GLY A 211 -0.95 -13.70 -13.23
N HIS A 212 -1.63 -14.48 -12.38
CA HIS A 212 -1.02 -15.47 -11.47
C HIS A 212 0.10 -14.89 -10.57
N LEU A 213 0.00 -13.61 -10.23
CA LEU A 213 0.97 -12.92 -9.37
C LEU A 213 0.61 -12.97 -7.89
N VAL A 214 -0.66 -13.24 -7.55
CA VAL A 214 -1.14 -13.19 -6.17
C VAL A 214 -0.89 -14.53 -5.45
N ASP A 215 -0.11 -14.52 -4.37
CA ASP A 215 -0.15 -15.60 -3.36
C ASP A 215 -1.27 -15.31 -2.36
N LEU A 216 -2.46 -15.89 -2.61
CA LEU A 216 -3.66 -15.63 -1.82
C LEU A 216 -3.52 -16.10 -0.37
N ARG A 217 -2.85 -17.25 -0.14
CA ARG A 217 -2.66 -17.79 1.20
C ARG A 217 -1.77 -16.87 2.04
N ALA A 218 -0.67 -16.40 1.44
CA ALA A 218 0.20 -15.44 2.10
C ALA A 218 -0.55 -14.13 2.40
N GLY A 219 -1.30 -13.63 1.41
CA GLY A 219 -2.06 -12.39 1.54
C GLY A 219 -3.12 -12.43 2.63
N VAL A 220 -3.84 -13.55 2.76
CA VAL A 220 -4.84 -13.74 3.83
C VAL A 220 -4.19 -13.79 5.20
N VAL A 221 -3.06 -14.49 5.37
CA VAL A 221 -2.37 -14.55 6.67
C VAL A 221 -1.86 -13.17 7.09
N VAL A 222 -1.22 -12.44 6.16
CA VAL A 222 -0.80 -11.05 6.39
C VAL A 222 -2.01 -10.17 6.71
N GLY A 223 -3.10 -10.32 5.97
CA GLY A 223 -4.34 -9.54 6.14
C GLY A 223 -5.02 -9.76 7.49
N VAL A 224 -5.16 -11.01 7.94
CA VAL A 224 -5.76 -11.33 9.24
C VAL A 224 -4.92 -10.75 10.39
N ALA A 225 -3.60 -10.91 10.32
CA ALA A 225 -2.70 -10.32 11.30
C ALA A 225 -2.75 -8.78 11.26
N ALA A 226 -2.83 -8.19 10.07
CA ALA A 226 -2.92 -6.75 9.90
C ALA A 226 -4.25 -6.17 10.41
N VAL A 227 -5.37 -6.87 10.25
CA VAL A 227 -6.66 -6.49 10.84
C VAL A 227 -6.54 -6.33 12.36
N ALA A 228 -5.97 -7.32 13.04
CA ALA A 228 -5.82 -7.28 14.50
C ALA A 228 -4.98 -6.08 14.96
N ALA A 229 -3.96 -5.70 14.19
CA ALA A 229 -3.10 -4.56 14.50
C ALA A 229 -3.63 -3.20 13.98
N SER A 230 -4.59 -3.19 13.05
CA SER A 230 -5.15 -1.96 12.47
C SER A 230 -5.83 -1.09 13.53
N VAL A 231 -6.66 -1.71 14.38
CA VAL A 231 -7.41 -1.02 15.44
C VAL A 231 -6.50 -0.29 16.43
N PRO A 232 -5.48 -0.92 17.07
CA PRO A 232 -4.55 -0.19 17.92
C PRO A 232 -3.72 0.84 17.13
N GLY A 233 -3.51 0.64 15.82
CA GLY A 233 -2.91 1.64 14.95
C GLY A 233 -3.76 2.91 14.83
N VAL A 234 -5.08 2.76 14.61
CA VAL A 234 -6.02 3.90 14.58
C VAL A 234 -6.07 4.59 15.93
N ALA A 235 -6.15 3.83 17.03
CA ALA A 235 -6.10 4.40 18.38
C ALA A 235 -4.81 5.23 18.59
N LEU A 236 -3.66 4.72 18.16
CA LEU A 236 -2.41 5.46 18.19
C LEU A 236 -2.49 6.77 17.37
N ALA A 237 -3.09 6.75 16.18
CA ALA A 237 -3.26 7.94 15.37
C ALA A 237 -4.06 9.04 16.08
N LEU A 238 -5.14 8.66 16.77
CA LEU A 238 -6.02 9.60 17.49
C LEU A 238 -5.32 10.23 18.70
N LEU A 239 -4.39 9.50 19.32
CA LEU A 239 -3.62 9.98 20.48
C LEU A 239 -2.45 10.90 20.08
N MET A 240 -2.02 10.85 18.82
CA MET A 240 -0.87 11.62 18.34
C MET A 240 -1.24 13.07 18.00
N THR A 241 -0.31 13.99 18.24
CA THR A 241 -0.41 15.35 17.70
C THR A 241 -0.08 15.35 16.19
N PRO A 242 -0.59 16.31 15.39
CA PRO A 242 -0.38 16.32 13.93
C PRO A 242 1.09 16.36 13.57
N ARG A 243 1.88 17.12 14.34
CA ARG A 243 3.32 17.26 14.13
C ARG A 243 4.05 15.94 14.34
N VAL A 244 3.73 15.22 15.41
CA VAL A 244 4.36 13.91 15.66
C VAL A 244 3.92 12.90 14.58
N SER A 245 2.63 12.90 14.21
CA SER A 245 2.15 12.05 13.12
C SER A 245 2.84 12.33 11.79
N SER A 246 3.00 13.61 11.42
CA SER A 246 3.67 14.02 10.18
C SER A 246 5.14 13.59 10.19
N ILE A 247 5.87 13.82 11.29
CA ILE A 247 7.27 13.41 11.42
C ILE A 247 7.42 11.89 11.33
N LEU A 248 6.62 11.12 12.07
CA LEU A 248 6.71 9.66 12.00
C LEU A 248 6.34 9.12 10.60
N PHE A 249 5.36 9.73 9.94
CA PHE A 249 5.01 9.36 8.57
C PHE A 249 6.14 9.69 7.58
N ALA A 250 6.75 10.88 7.69
CA ALA A 250 7.89 11.26 6.86
C ALA A 250 9.09 10.31 7.09
N VAL A 251 9.41 9.98 8.35
CA VAL A 251 10.45 8.99 8.68
C VAL A 251 10.12 7.64 8.05
N LEU A 252 8.85 7.20 8.13
CA LEU A 252 8.42 5.95 7.52
C LEU A 252 8.68 5.94 6.01
N LEU A 253 8.33 7.03 5.32
CA LEU A 253 8.56 7.16 3.88
C LEU A 253 10.05 7.16 3.52
N VAL A 254 10.87 7.87 4.28
CA VAL A 254 12.33 7.89 4.08
C VAL A 254 12.91 6.49 4.30
N VAL A 255 12.52 5.80 5.37
CA VAL A 255 13.00 4.43 5.66
C VAL A 255 12.62 3.47 4.54
N ALA A 256 11.38 3.48 4.08
CA ALA A 256 10.96 2.61 3.00
C ALA A 256 11.61 2.97 1.65
N ALA A 257 11.84 4.27 1.37
CA ALA A 257 12.59 4.71 0.19
C ALA A 257 14.06 4.25 0.24
N LEU A 258 14.73 4.37 1.39
CA LEU A 258 16.09 3.88 1.60
C LEU A 258 16.19 2.36 1.45
N GLN A 259 15.27 1.61 2.06
CA GLN A 259 15.23 0.15 1.94
C GLN A 259 15.09 -0.30 0.48
N LEU A 260 14.19 0.34 -0.28
CA LEU A 260 14.02 0.06 -1.71
C LEU A 260 15.26 0.44 -2.52
N THR A 261 15.92 1.54 -2.20
CA THR A 261 17.14 2.00 -2.87
C THR A 261 18.30 1.03 -2.63
N VAL A 262 18.56 0.65 -1.37
CA VAL A 262 19.61 -0.32 -1.01
C VAL A 262 19.41 -1.64 -1.74
N LYS A 263 18.17 -2.12 -1.79
CA LYS A 263 17.84 -3.35 -2.50
C LYS A 263 18.02 -3.20 -4.02
N ALA A 264 17.67 -2.05 -4.57
CA ALA A 264 17.85 -1.77 -6.00
C ALA A 264 19.31 -1.88 -6.43
N VAL A 265 20.19 -1.24 -5.66
CA VAL A 265 21.62 -1.22 -5.91
C VAL A 265 22.23 -2.62 -5.75
N ARG A 266 21.79 -3.40 -4.74
CA ARG A 266 22.26 -4.77 -4.53
C ARG A 266 21.91 -5.71 -5.68
N VAL A 267 20.69 -5.63 -6.21
CA VAL A 267 20.25 -6.45 -7.36
C VAL A 267 21.07 -6.10 -8.60
N GLN A 268 21.24 -4.81 -8.91
CA GLN A 268 22.04 -4.38 -10.06
C GLN A 268 23.53 -4.75 -9.94
N ARG A 269 24.08 -4.82 -8.73
CA ARG A 269 25.46 -5.31 -8.52
C ARG A 269 25.61 -6.80 -8.80
N LYS A 270 24.61 -7.62 -8.43
CA LYS A 270 24.63 -9.07 -8.66
C LYS A 270 24.55 -9.45 -10.15
N ASP A 271 23.84 -8.65 -10.95
CA ASP A 271 23.73 -8.86 -12.40
C ASP A 271 24.98 -8.40 -13.18
N ARG A 272 25.89 -7.63 -12.55
CA ARG A 272 27.13 -7.11 -13.16
C ARG A 272 28.37 -7.97 -12.91
N THR A 273 28.31 -8.97 -12.03
CA THR A 273 29.41 -9.92 -11.82
C THR A 273 29.30 -11.08 -12.81
N PRO A 274 30.28 -11.32 -13.70
CA PRO A 274 30.25 -12.46 -14.61
C PRO A 274 30.24 -13.78 -13.81
N PRO A 275 29.59 -14.84 -14.33
CA PRO A 275 29.70 -16.16 -13.73
C PRO A 275 31.17 -16.60 -13.82
N VAL A 276 31.77 -16.86 -12.65
CA VAL A 276 33.11 -17.44 -12.50
C VAL A 276 33.02 -18.94 -12.76
#